data_AF-A0A9E1PD12-F1
#
_entry.id   AF-A0A9E1PD12-F1
#
_cell.length_a   1.000
_cell.length_b   1.000
_cell.length_c   1.000
_cell.angle_alpha   90.00
_cell.angle_beta   90.00
_cell.angle_gamma   90.00
#
_symmetry.space_group_name_H-M   'P 1'
#
loop_
_entity.id
_entity.type
_entity.pdbx_description
1 polymer ?
#
loop_
_entity_poly.entity_id
_entity_poly.type
_entity_poly.pdbx_seq_one_letter_code
_entity_poly.pdbx_strand_id
1 'polypeptide(L)'
;MIKEFLNHVPPMGIYETLYAFRDTFGSFMGTEGTHPWSQGFPLTSQLEKFGGPELPNNVEVTYEDRFYPKAWGHPKLRGAIVDYYNSRYASTITPENVMIFAGGRPGIY
;
A
#
# COMPACT_ATOMS: atom_id res chain seq x y z
N MET A 1 -14.26 -20.00 31.37
CA MET A 1 -14.56 -18.70 30.73
C MET A 1 -14.03 -18.80 29.30
N ILE A 2 -14.90 -18.97 28.31
CA ILE A 2 -14.49 -19.01 26.90
C ILE A 2 -14.07 -17.58 26.55
N LYS A 3 -12.78 -17.37 26.27
CA LYS A 3 -12.32 -16.16 25.60
C LYS A 3 -12.85 -16.25 24.18
N GLU A 4 -13.68 -15.29 23.75
CA GLU A 4 -14.04 -15.20 22.35
C GLU A 4 -12.77 -15.03 21.51
N PHE A 5 -12.70 -15.72 20.37
CA PHE A 5 -11.55 -15.67 19.47
C PHE A 5 -11.41 -14.28 18.81
N LEU A 6 -12.52 -13.53 18.70
CA LEU A 6 -12.57 -12.17 18.18
C LEU A 6 -13.22 -11.27 19.23
N ASN A 7 -12.69 -10.05 19.36
CA ASN A 7 -13.32 -9.00 20.16
C ASN A 7 -13.95 -7.97 19.22
N HIS A 8 -15.16 -7.51 19.56
CA HIS A 8 -15.69 -6.33 18.89
C HIS A 8 -14.81 -5.12 19.22
N VAL A 9 -14.32 -4.46 18.18
CA VAL A 9 -13.60 -3.18 18.28
C VAL A 9 -14.31 -2.16 17.42
N PRO A 10 -14.58 -0.93 17.92
CA PRO A 10 -15.12 0.13 17.08
C PRO A 10 -14.14 0.42 15.92
N PRO A 11 -14.60 1.08 14.84
CA PRO A 11 -13.71 1.62 13.82
C PRO A 11 -12.57 2.39 14.49
N MET A 12 -11.35 2.30 13.96
CA MET A 12 -10.18 2.99 14.50
C MET A 12 -9.51 3.87 13.45
N GLY A 13 -9.01 5.02 13.90
CA GLY A 13 -8.20 5.93 13.08
C GLY A 13 -8.98 6.47 11.88
N ILE A 14 -8.45 6.30 10.68
CA ILE A 14 -9.07 6.85 9.47
C ILE A 14 -10.52 6.37 9.27
N TYR A 15 -10.83 5.14 9.67
CA TYR A 15 -12.18 4.60 9.51
C TYR A 15 -13.21 5.33 10.37
N GLU A 16 -12.83 5.80 11.56
CA GLU A 16 -13.71 6.65 12.38
C GLU A 16 -14.08 7.93 11.63
N THR A 17 -13.08 8.58 11.02
CA THR A 17 -13.28 9.79 10.22
C THR A 17 -14.17 9.54 9.00
N LEU A 18 -13.94 8.43 8.30
CA LEU A 18 -14.74 8.07 7.12
C LEU A 18 -16.20 7.81 7.47
N TYR A 19 -16.48 7.12 8.59
CA TYR A 19 -17.85 6.88 9.04
C TYR A 19 -18.52 8.15 9.57
N ALA A 20 -17.82 8.95 10.39
CA ALA A 20 -18.37 10.22 10.88
C ALA A 20 -18.70 11.20 9.74
N PHE A 21 -17.87 11.23 8.69
CA PHE A 21 -18.14 11.99 7.48
C PHE A 21 -19.44 11.51 6.82
N ARG A 22 -19.56 10.20 6.58
CA ARG A 22 -20.76 9.63 5.97
C ARG A 22 -22.02 9.97 6.78
N ASP A 23 -21.98 9.84 8.09
CA ASP A 23 -23.12 10.11 8.96
C ASP A 23 -23.53 11.59 8.93
N THR A 24 -22.56 12.50 8.77
CA THR A 24 -22.80 13.95 8.72
C THR A 24 -23.31 14.41 7.35
N PHE A 25 -22.73 13.89 6.26
CA PHE A 25 -22.94 14.40 4.90
C PHE A 25 -23.83 13.51 4.03
N GLY A 26 -24.27 12.35 4.54
CA GLY A 26 -25.12 11.40 3.81
C GLY A 26 -24.45 10.70 2.62
N SER A 27 -23.14 10.90 2.43
CA SER A 27 -22.36 10.34 1.32
C SER A 27 -20.96 9.96 1.77
N PHE A 28 -20.33 9.01 1.08
CA PHE A 28 -18.97 8.56 1.42
C PHE A 28 -17.93 9.57 0.96
N MET A 29 -16.92 9.79 1.80
CA MET A 29 -15.73 10.55 1.40
C MET A 29 -15.04 9.83 0.22
N GLY A 30 -14.81 10.56 -0.88
CA GLY A 30 -14.32 10.04 -2.16
C GLY A 30 -15.35 9.99 -3.29
N THR A 31 -16.64 10.26 -3.03
CA THR A 31 -17.61 10.51 -4.10
C THR A 31 -17.40 11.88 -4.74
N GLU A 32 -17.91 12.09 -5.96
CA GLU A 32 -17.84 13.39 -6.64
C GLU A 32 -18.28 14.54 -5.72
N GLY A 33 -17.52 15.63 -5.69
CA GLY A 33 -17.75 16.77 -4.79
C GLY A 33 -17.19 16.59 -3.37
N THR A 34 -16.66 15.42 -3.02
CA THR A 34 -15.95 15.18 -1.75
C THR A 34 -14.49 14.86 -2.04
N HIS A 35 -13.56 15.46 -1.30
CA HIS A 35 -12.13 15.15 -1.44
C HIS A 35 -11.65 14.38 -0.20
N PRO A 36 -11.04 13.19 -0.37
CA PRO A 36 -10.48 12.45 0.76
C PRO A 36 -9.16 13.11 1.20
N TRP A 37 -9.23 14.14 2.04
CA TRP A 37 -8.03 14.79 2.61
C TRP A 37 -7.37 13.96 3.71
N SER A 38 -8.04 12.92 4.21
CA SER A 38 -7.61 12.14 5.36
C SER A 38 -7.00 10.78 4.99
N GLN A 39 -7.35 10.22 3.84
CA GLN A 39 -6.80 8.96 3.34
C GLN A 39 -5.75 9.28 2.28
N GLY A 40 -4.47 8.96 2.53
CA GLY A 40 -3.45 9.04 1.49
C GLY A 40 -3.92 8.24 0.27
N PHE A 41 -4.24 8.94 -0.81
CA PHE A 41 -4.75 8.36 -2.04
C PHE A 41 -3.69 8.50 -3.13
N PRO A 42 -3.36 7.42 -3.87
CA PRO A 42 -2.38 7.52 -4.94
C PRO A 42 -2.90 8.48 -6.02
N LEU A 43 -2.05 9.41 -6.44
CA LEU A 43 -2.36 10.23 -7.59
C LEU A 43 -2.41 9.33 -8.83
N THR A 44 -3.53 9.39 -9.55
CA THR A 44 -3.73 8.68 -10.83
C THR A 44 -3.32 9.54 -12.03
N SER A 45 -2.58 10.62 -11.80
CA SER A 45 -2.00 11.49 -12.81
C SER A 45 -0.48 11.53 -12.67
N GLN A 46 0.21 11.60 -13.81
CA GLN A 46 1.65 11.78 -13.84
C GLN A 46 2.03 13.15 -13.27
N LEU A 47 3.12 13.20 -12.52
CA LEU A 47 3.69 14.46 -12.00
C LEU A 47 4.56 15.14 -13.06
N GLU A 48 3.97 15.60 -14.16
CA GLU A 48 4.69 16.17 -15.32
C GLU A 48 5.67 17.28 -14.93
N LYS A 49 5.23 18.21 -14.09
CA LYS A 49 6.04 19.34 -13.61
C LYS A 49 7.34 18.90 -12.92
N PHE A 50 7.35 17.72 -12.31
CA PHE A 50 8.50 17.20 -11.56
C PHE A 50 9.20 16.05 -12.28
N GLY A 51 8.86 15.80 -13.55
CA GLY A 51 9.41 14.68 -14.31
C GLY A 51 9.04 13.31 -13.72
N GLY A 52 7.84 13.18 -13.14
CA GLY A 52 7.36 11.89 -12.64
C GLY A 52 7.30 10.84 -13.75
N PRO A 53 7.46 9.55 -13.44
CA PRO A 53 7.40 8.48 -14.45
C PRO A 53 5.98 8.38 -15.04
N GLU A 54 5.91 7.94 -16.30
CA GLU A 54 4.62 7.62 -16.93
C GLU A 54 3.91 6.52 -16.13
N LEU A 55 2.59 6.67 -15.97
CA LEU A 55 1.77 5.64 -15.34
C LEU A 55 1.52 4.51 -16.34
N PRO A 56 1.71 3.24 -15.94
CA PRO A 56 1.41 2.12 -16.82
C PRO A 56 -0.10 2.07 -17.10
N ASN A 57 -0.47 2.04 -18.39
CA ASN A 57 -1.87 1.93 -18.80
C ASN A 57 -2.46 0.54 -18.48
N ASN A 58 -1.60 -0.48 -18.39
CA ASN A 58 -1.97 -1.83 -17.97
C ASN A 58 -0.75 -2.52 -17.33
N VAL A 59 -1.03 -3.55 -16.54
CA VAL A 59 -0.02 -4.50 -16.07
C VAL A 59 -0.53 -5.89 -16.46
N GLU A 60 0.18 -6.56 -17.35
CA GLU A 60 -0.12 -7.93 -17.71
C GLU A 60 0.23 -8.86 -16.53
N VAL A 61 -0.67 -9.79 -16.23
CA VAL A 61 -0.47 -10.80 -15.18
C VAL A 61 -0.63 -12.18 -15.82
N THR A 62 0.49 -12.89 -15.96
CA THR A 62 0.51 -14.21 -16.58
C THR A 62 0.00 -15.29 -15.60
N TYR A 63 0.08 -16.56 -15.98
CA TYR A 63 -0.28 -17.64 -15.06
C TYR A 63 0.86 -17.94 -14.06
N GLU A 64 2.12 -17.74 -14.45
CA GLU A 64 3.29 -17.91 -13.59
C GLU A 64 3.33 -16.89 -12.45
N ASP A 65 2.88 -15.66 -12.70
CA ASP A 65 2.75 -14.61 -11.68
C ASP A 65 1.78 -15.00 -10.55
N ARG A 66 0.92 -16.00 -10.78
CA ARG A 66 -0.06 -16.50 -9.80
C ARG A 66 0.46 -17.65 -8.96
N PHE A 67 1.68 -18.11 -9.23
CA PHE A 67 2.33 -19.11 -8.39
C PHE A 67 2.66 -18.52 -7.02
N TYR A 68 2.69 -19.39 -6.02
CA TYR A 68 3.11 -18.96 -4.68
C TYR A 68 4.52 -18.37 -4.75
N PRO A 69 4.74 -17.16 -4.21
CA PRO A 69 6.07 -16.60 -4.15
C PRO A 69 6.91 -17.42 -3.17
N LYS A 70 8.24 -17.20 -3.22
CA LYS A 70 9.09 -17.67 -2.12
C LYS A 70 8.65 -16.96 -0.84
N ALA A 71 8.87 -17.62 0.32
CA ALA A 71 8.51 -17.05 1.62
C ALA A 71 9.11 -15.66 1.86
N TRP A 72 10.26 -15.38 1.24
CA TRP A 72 10.97 -14.11 1.32
C TRP A 72 10.70 -13.15 0.15
N GLY A 73 9.81 -13.52 -0.78
CA GLY A 73 9.44 -12.72 -1.94
C GLY A 73 10.14 -13.10 -3.25
N HIS A 74 9.83 -12.39 -4.32
CA HIS A 74 10.42 -12.65 -5.63
C HIS A 74 11.86 -12.09 -5.72
N PRO A 75 12.87 -12.84 -6.22
CA PRO A 75 14.26 -12.36 -6.30
C PRO A 75 14.42 -11.03 -7.04
N LYS A 76 13.75 -10.88 -8.19
CA LYS A 76 13.80 -9.64 -8.98
C LYS A 76 13.26 -8.43 -8.20
N LEU A 77 12.21 -8.61 -7.41
CA LEU A 77 11.63 -7.54 -6.61
C LEU A 77 12.57 -7.12 -5.47
N ARG A 78 13.21 -8.09 -4.81
CA ARG A 78 14.22 -7.80 -3.78
C ARG A 78 15.40 -7.00 -4.34
N GLY A 79 15.90 -7.40 -5.52
CA GLY A 79 16.95 -6.65 -6.22
C GLY A 79 16.53 -5.22 -6.54
N ALA A 80 15.35 -5.02 -7.14
CA ALA A 80 14.84 -3.70 -7.48
C ALA A 80 14.70 -2.77 -6.25
N ILE A 81 14.29 -3.31 -5.10
CA ILE A 81 14.21 -2.55 -3.84
C ILE A 81 15.61 -2.16 -3.36
N VAL A 82 16.57 -3.09 -3.38
CA VAL A 82 17.97 -2.80 -3.01
C VAL A 82 18.54 -1.68 -3.88
N ASP A 83 18.38 -1.78 -5.20
CA ASP A 83 18.89 -0.79 -6.16
C ASP A 83 18.26 0.59 -5.90
N TYR A 84 16.94 0.62 -5.66
CA TYR A 84 16.24 1.86 -5.32
C TYR A 84 16.78 2.49 -4.03
N TYR A 85 16.89 1.71 -2.95
CA TYR A 85 17.32 2.27 -1.66
C TYR A 85 18.79 2.71 -1.66
N ASN A 86 19.66 1.91 -2.25
CA ASN A 86 21.08 2.26 -2.33
C ASN A 86 21.31 3.50 -3.22
N SER A 87 20.57 3.63 -4.34
CA SER A 87 20.72 4.79 -5.24
C SER A 87 20.07 6.08 -4.72
N ARG A 88 18.96 6.00 -3.97
CA ARG A 88 18.21 7.18 -3.50
C ARG A 88 18.58 7.65 -2.10
N TYR A 89 18.99 6.74 -1.24
CA TYR A 89 19.23 7.03 0.17
C TYR A 89 20.65 6.72 0.62
N ALA A 90 21.58 6.47 -0.32
CA ALA A 90 22.97 6.09 -0.03
C ALA A 90 23.08 4.93 0.97
N SER A 91 22.11 4.02 0.91
CA SER A 91 22.09 2.81 1.74
C SER A 91 23.12 1.80 1.23
N THR A 92 23.43 0.79 2.06
CA THR A 92 24.32 -0.32 1.71
C THR A 92 23.65 -1.66 2.02
N ILE A 93 22.38 -1.81 1.65
CA ILE A 93 21.63 -3.05 1.87
C ILE A 93 21.88 -4.05 0.74
N THR A 94 21.79 -5.34 1.05
CA THR A 94 21.82 -6.45 0.09
C THR A 94 20.44 -7.11 0.00
N PRO A 95 20.18 -7.98 -1.00
CA PRO A 95 18.91 -8.68 -1.09
C PRO A 95 18.54 -9.44 0.19
N GLU A 96 19.54 -9.98 0.91
CA GLU A 96 19.40 -10.71 2.17
C GLU A 96 18.81 -9.84 3.29
N ASN A 97 18.95 -8.52 3.23
CA ASN A 97 18.33 -7.59 4.18
C ASN A 97 16.86 -7.28 3.86
N VAL A 98 16.34 -7.73 2.71
CA VAL A 98 14.99 -7.39 2.24
C VAL A 98 14.06 -8.61 2.33
N MET A 99 12.91 -8.42 2.99
CA MET A 99 11.81 -9.37 3.07
C MET A 99 10.55 -8.74 2.48
N ILE A 100 9.79 -9.49 1.68
CA ILE A 100 8.58 -8.97 1.01
C ILE A 100 7.32 -9.38 1.78
N PHE A 101 6.48 -8.39 2.07
CA PHE A 101 5.18 -8.56 2.71
C PHE A 101 4.06 -7.93 1.88
N ALA A 102 2.81 -8.30 2.16
CA ALA A 102 1.62 -7.74 1.54
C ALA A 102 1.29 -6.34 2.10
N GLY A 103 2.17 -5.37 1.81
CA GLY A 103 2.10 -4.00 2.30
C GLY A 103 2.94 -3.75 3.56
N GLY A 104 2.99 -2.48 3.99
CA GLY A 104 3.82 -2.07 5.12
C GLY A 104 3.32 -2.58 6.47
N ARG A 105 2.00 -2.66 6.68
CA ARG A 105 1.42 -3.05 7.97
C ARG A 105 1.85 -4.45 8.41
N PRO A 106 1.78 -5.52 7.58
CA PRO A 106 2.30 -6.83 7.99
C PRO A 106 3.82 -6.88 8.26
N GLY A 107 4.61 -5.92 7.77
CA GLY A 107 6.05 -5.88 8.00
C GLY A 107 6.49 -5.11 9.25
N ILE A 108 5.56 -4.50 10.00
CA ILE A 108 5.86 -3.70 11.20
C ILE A 108 5.67 -4.52 12.49
N TYR A 109 5.03 -5.69 12.43
CA TYR A 109 4.71 -6.54 13.58
C TYR A 109 5.66 -7.73 13.74
#